data_AF-A0A7C9A1D5-F1
#
_entry.id   AF-A0A7C9A1D5-F1
#
_cell.length_a   1.000
_cell.length_b   1.000
_cell.length_c   1.000
_cell.angle_alpha   90.00
_cell.angle_beta   90.00
_cell.angle_gamma   90.00
#
_symmetry.space_group_name_H-M   'P 1'
#
loop_
_entity.id
_entity.type
_entity.pdbx_description
1 polymer ?
#
loop_
_entity_poly.entity_id
_entity_poly.type
_entity_poly.pdbx_seq_one_letter_code
_entity_poly.pdbx_strand_id
1 'polypeptide(L)'
;IFKINGASNDAIRLRLFPFSLRDRASDWLQNEEPNSFTTWDALSRAFLSKYFPQGKTAKLRAEITSFVQKDGESLYEAWERYKDLQRQCPHHAVPDWLLIQTFYNGLEQ
;
A
#
# COMPACT_ATOMS: atom_id res chain seq x y z
N ILE A 1 -14.10 5.50 -7.44
CA ILE A 1 -14.62 4.21 -6.89
C ILE A 1 -15.45 3.56 -7.98
N PHE A 2 -15.00 2.42 -8.52
CA PHE A 2 -15.77 1.64 -9.48
C PHE A 2 -17.01 1.07 -8.77
N LYS A 3 -18.21 1.43 -9.22
CA LYS A 3 -19.48 0.89 -8.70
C LYS A 3 -20.17 0.13 -9.83
N ILE A 4 -20.35 -1.17 -9.64
CA ILE A 4 -21.23 -1.99 -10.48
C ILE A 4 -22.54 -2.13 -9.70
N ASN A 5 -23.66 -1.74 -10.31
CA ASN A 5 -24.97 -1.79 -9.66
C ASN A 5 -25.27 -3.21 -9.17
N GLY A 6 -25.49 -3.37 -7.85
CA GLY A 6 -25.84 -4.64 -7.20
C GLY A 6 -24.67 -5.49 -6.69
N ALA A 7 -23.40 -5.14 -6.98
CA ALA A 7 -22.25 -5.86 -6.46
C ALA A 7 -21.60 -5.13 -5.28
N SER A 8 -21.18 -5.88 -4.24
CA SER A 8 -20.42 -5.30 -3.13
C SER A 8 -19.01 -4.88 -3.62
N ASN A 9 -18.43 -3.85 -2.99
CA ASN A 9 -17.06 -3.43 -3.32
C ASN A 9 -16.05 -4.58 -3.16
N ASP A 10 -16.27 -5.44 -2.17
CA ASP A 10 -15.45 -6.64 -1.97
C ASP A 10 -15.59 -7.62 -3.12
N ALA A 11 -16.82 -7.93 -3.56
CA ALA A 11 -17.02 -8.82 -4.71
C ALA A 11 -16.36 -8.27 -5.98
N ILE A 12 -16.45 -6.96 -6.22
CA ILE A 12 -15.79 -6.30 -7.35
C ILE A 12 -14.27 -6.45 -7.24
N ARG A 13 -13.68 -6.14 -6.07
CA ARG A 13 -12.23 -6.22 -5.87
C ARG A 13 -11.70 -7.64 -5.96
N LEU A 14 -12.36 -8.61 -5.31
CA LEU A 14 -12.00 -10.02 -5.37
C LEU A 14 -12.04 -10.54 -6.82
N ARG A 15 -13.03 -10.12 -7.61
CA ARG A 15 -13.15 -10.52 -9.01
C ARG A 15 -12.07 -9.90 -9.90
N LEU A 16 -11.66 -8.66 -9.63
CA LEU A 16 -10.69 -7.93 -10.44
C LEU A 16 -9.23 -8.18 -10.06
N PHE A 17 -8.96 -8.53 -8.81
CA PHE A 17 -7.60 -8.70 -8.30
C PHE A 17 -6.73 -9.70 -9.09
N PRO A 18 -7.25 -10.87 -9.53
CA PRO A 18 -6.44 -11.80 -10.34
C PRO A 18 -5.82 -11.16 -11.58
N PHE A 19 -6.51 -10.20 -12.21
CA PHE A 19 -6.01 -9.50 -13.41
C PHE A 19 -4.87 -8.52 -13.12
N SER A 20 -4.63 -8.19 -11.85
CA SER A 20 -3.50 -7.35 -11.41
C SER A 20 -2.22 -8.15 -11.16
N LEU A 21 -2.31 -9.49 -11.06
CA LEU A 21 -1.20 -10.35 -10.69
C LEU A 21 -0.44 -10.87 -11.92
N ARG A 22 0.84 -11.18 -11.72
CA ARG A 22 1.72 -11.79 -12.73
C ARG A 22 2.53 -12.93 -12.11
N ASP A 23 2.97 -13.86 -12.95
CA ASP A 23 3.91 -14.93 -12.61
C ASP A 23 3.52 -15.66 -11.31
N ARG A 24 4.47 -15.80 -10.39
CA ARG A 24 4.31 -16.50 -9.10
C ARG A 24 3.17 -15.96 -8.23
N ALA A 25 2.78 -14.69 -8.38
CA ALA A 25 1.67 -14.12 -7.64
C ALA A 25 0.32 -14.61 -8.21
N SER A 26 0.23 -14.71 -9.53
CA SER A 26 -0.94 -15.29 -10.21
C SER A 26 -1.06 -16.77 -9.86
N ASP A 27 0.05 -17.52 -9.95
CA ASP A 27 0.08 -18.95 -9.64
C ASP A 27 -0.33 -19.22 -8.18
N TRP A 28 0.12 -18.39 -7.24
CA TRP A 28 -0.29 -18.53 -5.85
C TRP A 28 -1.80 -18.40 -5.68
N LEU A 29 -2.41 -17.34 -6.21
CA LEU A 29 -3.84 -17.13 -6.04
C LEU A 29 -4.68 -18.22 -6.70
N GLN A 30 -4.20 -18.79 -7.82
CA GLN A 30 -4.87 -19.90 -8.51
C GLN A 30 -4.79 -21.24 -7.76
N ASN A 31 -3.74 -21.44 -6.95
CA ASN A 31 -3.53 -22.66 -6.18
C ASN A 31 -4.17 -22.63 -4.78
N GLU A 32 -4.72 -21.50 -4.35
CA GLU A 32 -5.49 -21.42 -3.10
C GLU A 32 -6.82 -22.18 -3.24
N GLU A 33 -7.31 -22.74 -2.13
CA GLU A 33 -8.57 -23.49 -2.12
C GLU A 33 -9.74 -22.59 -2.57
N PRO A 34 -10.76 -23.14 -3.27
CA PRO A 34 -11.94 -22.38 -3.62
C PRO A 34 -12.58 -21.72 -2.40
N ASN A 35 -12.93 -20.44 -2.50
CA ASN A 35 -13.49 -19.63 -1.42
C ASN A 35 -12.56 -19.39 -0.21
N SER A 36 -11.24 -19.56 -0.36
CA SER A 36 -10.25 -19.19 0.69
C SER A 36 -10.37 -17.73 1.14
N PHE A 37 -10.82 -16.84 0.24
CA PHE A 37 -11.02 -15.43 0.55
C PHE A 37 -12.43 -14.97 0.15
N THR A 38 -13.22 -14.59 1.15
CA THR A 38 -14.59 -14.06 0.96
C THR A 38 -14.70 -12.55 1.13
N THR A 39 -13.64 -11.90 1.63
CA THR A 39 -13.55 -10.44 1.78
C THR A 39 -12.26 -9.92 1.16
N TRP A 40 -12.28 -8.67 0.69
CA TRP A 40 -11.09 -8.02 0.14
C TRP A 40 -9.97 -7.92 1.17
N ASP A 41 -10.35 -7.64 2.41
CA ASP A 41 -9.43 -7.49 3.52
C ASP A 41 -8.65 -8.79 3.80
N ALA A 42 -9.32 -9.94 3.85
CA ALA A 42 -8.65 -11.23 4.04
C ALA A 42 -7.66 -11.55 2.91
N LEU A 43 -8.07 -11.37 1.65
CA LEU A 43 -7.22 -11.59 0.47
C LEU A 43 -5.99 -10.68 0.48
N SER A 44 -6.20 -9.39 0.70
CA SER A 44 -5.12 -8.39 0.66
C SER A 44 -4.10 -8.62 1.78
N ARG A 45 -4.55 -8.97 3.00
CA ARG A 45 -3.63 -9.34 4.10
C ARG A 45 -2.80 -10.57 3.76
N ALA A 46 -3.41 -11.64 3.23
CA ALA A 46 -2.69 -12.85 2.86
C ALA A 46 -1.65 -12.59 1.75
N PHE A 47 -2.06 -11.84 0.72
CA PHE A 47 -1.16 -11.44 -0.36
C PHE A 47 0.04 -10.63 0.16
N LEU A 48 -0.22 -9.60 0.97
CA LEU A 48 0.83 -8.77 1.57
C LEU A 48 1.74 -9.58 2.48
N SER A 49 1.20 -10.49 3.29
CA SER A 49 2.00 -11.36 4.14
C SER A 49 2.96 -12.26 3.34
N LYS A 50 2.55 -12.69 2.14
CA LYS A 50 3.35 -13.59 1.30
C LYS A 50 4.37 -12.84 0.43
N TYR A 51 3.98 -11.73 -0.18
CA TYR A 51 4.78 -11.01 -1.18
C TYR A 51 5.41 -9.71 -0.67
N PHE A 52 5.04 -9.26 0.53
CA PHE A 52 5.52 -8.02 1.12
C PHE A 52 6.12 -8.29 2.52
N PRO A 53 7.39 -8.72 2.59
CA PRO A 53 8.02 -9.10 3.85
C PRO A 53 7.88 -8.01 4.92
N GLN A 54 7.71 -8.44 6.18
CA GLN A 54 7.59 -7.50 7.31
C GLN A 54 8.78 -6.54 7.40
N GLY A 55 9.99 -7.01 7.08
CA GLY A 55 11.19 -6.17 7.02
C GLY A 55 11.11 -5.04 5.99
N LYS A 56 10.53 -5.30 4.81
CA LYS A 56 10.29 -4.27 3.78
C LYS A 56 9.28 -3.23 4.27
N THR A 57 8.19 -3.69 4.88
CA THR A 57 7.19 -2.80 5.48
C THR A 57 7.80 -1.96 6.60
N ALA A 58 8.63 -2.55 7.46
CA ALA A 58 9.32 -1.83 8.54
C ALA A 58 10.29 -0.76 8.00
N LYS A 59 11.04 -1.10 6.94
CA LYS A 59 11.93 -0.15 6.27
C LYS A 59 11.17 1.05 5.69
N LEU A 60 10.10 0.79 4.93
CA LEU A 60 9.28 1.87 4.35
C LEU A 60 8.60 2.72 5.42
N ARG A 61 8.11 2.10 6.51
CA ARG A 61 7.61 2.86 7.66
C ARG A 61 8.68 3.77 8.26
N ALA A 62 9.89 3.26 8.44
CA ALA A 62 10.99 4.06 8.96
C ALA A 62 11.27 5.26 8.05
N GLU A 63 11.40 5.04 6.74
CA GLU A 63 11.59 6.10 5.73
C GLU A 63 10.47 7.14 5.72
N ILE A 64 9.21 6.71 5.90
CA ILE A 64 8.07 7.62 6.07
C ILE A 64 8.25 8.45 7.34
N THR A 65 8.49 7.82 8.49
CA THR A 65 8.54 8.49 9.79
C THR A 65 9.80 9.34 10.03
N SER A 66 10.87 9.10 9.26
CA SER A 66 12.13 9.84 9.31
C SER A 66 12.35 10.71 8.08
N PHE A 67 11.27 11.08 7.39
CA PHE A 67 11.36 11.89 6.17
C PHE A 67 12.00 13.25 6.47
N VAL A 68 12.94 13.63 5.61
CA VAL A 68 13.54 14.97 5.57
C VAL A 68 13.63 15.38 4.11
N GLN A 69 13.34 16.65 3.82
CA GLN A 69 13.59 17.30 2.54
C GLN A 69 15.10 17.25 2.26
N LYS A 70 15.46 17.00 1.00
CA LYS A 70 16.87 16.96 0.62
C LYS A 70 17.34 18.35 0.23
N ASP A 71 18.62 18.63 0.44
CA ASP A 71 19.26 19.84 -0.06
C ASP A 71 19.02 20.01 -1.57
N GLY A 72 18.55 21.20 -1.96
CA GLY A 72 18.18 21.54 -3.33
C GLY A 72 16.87 20.94 -3.85
N GLU A 73 16.14 20.15 -3.06
CA GLU A 73 14.82 19.62 -3.43
C GLU A 73 13.74 20.69 -3.23
N SER A 74 12.90 20.93 -4.24
CA SER A 74 11.77 21.84 -4.06
C SER A 74 10.69 21.22 -3.15
N LEU A 75 9.85 22.07 -2.55
CA LEU A 75 8.71 21.61 -1.75
C LEU A 75 7.80 20.63 -2.52
N TYR A 76 7.61 20.88 -3.82
CA TYR A 76 6.79 20.01 -4.67
C TYR A 76 7.43 18.62 -4.85
N GLU A 77 8.74 18.57 -5.12
CA GLU A 77 9.46 17.30 -5.26
C GLU A 77 9.49 16.52 -3.95
N ALA A 78 9.72 17.20 -2.82
CA ALA A 78 9.65 16.60 -1.50
C ALA A 78 8.26 16.01 -1.22
N TRP A 79 7.20 16.73 -1.58
CA TRP A 79 5.82 16.26 -1.41
C TRP A 79 5.50 15.05 -2.29
N GLU A 80 5.90 15.05 -3.57
CA GLU A 80 5.74 13.88 -4.44
C GLU A 80 6.51 12.67 -3.90
N ARG A 81 7.76 12.86 -3.48
CA ARG A 81 8.58 11.79 -2.88
C ARG A 81 7.93 11.21 -1.62
N TYR A 82 7.36 12.06 -0.77
CA TYR A 82 6.68 11.62 0.44
C TYR A 82 5.42 10.81 0.13
N LYS A 83 4.61 11.24 -0.84
CA LYS A 83 3.45 10.48 -1.30
C LYS A 83 3.84 9.15 -1.94
N ASP A 84 4.95 9.10 -2.67
CA ASP A 84 5.46 7.85 -3.26
C ASP A 84 5.90 6.85 -2.20
N LEU A 85 6.50 7.27 -1.09
CA LEU A 85 6.79 6.38 0.05
C LEU A 85 5.51 5.76 0.61
N GLN A 86 4.44 6.55 0.76
CA GLN A 86 3.13 6.07 1.22
C GLN A 86 2.51 5.08 0.23
N ARG A 87 2.56 5.38 -1.09
CA ARG A 87 2.04 4.50 -2.15
C ARG A 87 2.79 3.18 -2.27
N GLN A 88 4.08 3.16 -1.96
CA GLN A 88 4.87 1.93 -1.93
C GLN A 88 4.49 1.01 -0.77
N CYS A 89 3.90 1.55 0.30
CA CYS A 89 3.50 0.78 1.47
C CYS A 89 2.11 1.21 1.96
N PRO A 90 1.03 1.02 1.18
CA PRO A 90 -0.31 1.51 1.56
C PRO A 90 -0.83 0.88 2.87
N HIS A 91 -0.24 -0.25 3.28
CA HIS A 91 -0.46 -0.93 4.56
C HIS A 91 0.53 -0.50 5.66
N HIS A 92 1.11 0.70 5.59
CA HIS A 92 2.11 1.20 6.54
C HIS A 92 1.56 1.43 7.97
N ALA A 93 0.25 1.51 8.17
CA ALA A 93 -0.38 1.70 9.49
C ALA A 93 0.11 2.91 10.30
N VAL A 94 0.67 3.92 9.61
CA VAL A 94 1.09 5.19 10.21
C VAL A 94 -0.15 6.10 10.26
N PRO A 95 -0.51 6.67 11.42
CA PRO A 95 -1.67 7.54 11.53
C PRO A 95 -1.53 8.83 10.70
N ASP A 96 -2.63 9.34 10.15
CA ASP A 96 -2.64 10.55 9.31
C ASP A 96 -2.01 11.76 9.99
N TRP A 97 -2.28 11.97 11.29
CA TRP A 97 -1.70 13.09 12.04
C TRP A 97 -0.17 13.01 12.08
N LEU A 98 0.40 11.80 12.20
CA LEU A 98 1.85 11.59 12.23
C LEU A 98 2.43 11.77 10.83
N LEU A 99 1.70 11.36 9.77
CA LEU A 99 2.12 11.62 8.40
C LEU A 99 2.28 13.13 8.14
N ILE A 100 1.29 13.92 8.57
CA ILE A 100 1.28 15.37 8.42
C ILE A 100 2.42 15.98 9.22
N GLN A 101 2.53 15.63 10.50
CA GLN A 101 3.56 16.16 11.40
C GLN A 101 4.97 15.82 10.89
N THR A 102 5.22 14.59 10.46
CA THR A 102 6.51 14.19 9.91
C THR A 102 6.87 14.97 8.65
N PHE A 103 5.92 15.18 7.73
CA PHE A 103 6.20 15.97 6.54
C PHE A 103 6.58 17.40 6.89
N TYR A 104 5.76 18.09 7.71
CA TYR A 104 6.04 19.47 8.12
C TYR A 104 7.37 19.62 8.86
N ASN A 105 7.68 18.70 9.78
CA ASN A 105 8.93 18.73 10.54
C ASN A 105 10.16 18.40 9.69
N GLY A 106 9.97 17.69 8.58
CA GLY A 106 11.04 17.29 7.66
C GLY A 106 11.37 18.34 6.60
N LEU A 107 10.56 19.39 6.44
CA LEU A 107 10.87 20.47 5.50
C LEU A 107 12.09 21.28 5.98
N GLU A 108 13.02 21.54 5.07
CA GLU A 108 14.09 22.50 5.32
C GLU A 108 13.48 23.91 5.42
N GLN A 109 13.92 24.70 6.41
CA GLN A 109 13.57 26.12 6.52
C GLN A 109 14.51 26.98 5.70
#